data_AF-A0A2P5AF50-F1
#
_entry.id   AF-A0A2P5AF50-F1
#
_cell.length_a   1.000
_cell.length_b   1.000
_cell.length_c   1.000
_cell.angle_alpha   90.00
_cell.angle_beta   90.00
_cell.angle_gamma   90.00
#
_symmetry.space_group_name_H-M   'P 1'
#
loop_
_entity.id
_entity.type
_entity.pdbx_description
1 polymer ?
#
loop_
_entity_poly.entity_id
_entity_poly.type
_entity_poly.pdbx_seq_one_letter_code
_entity_poly.pdbx_strand_id
1 'polypeptide(L)' 'MQIALLCVQENAKDRPFMLEVSSMLKNENAEMAIPKWPAFASRNEYHDQGPEATSRPDTSSVNDATISEVVAR' A
#
# COMPACT_ATOMS: atom_id res chain seq x y z
N MET A 1 1.72 8.83 -11.15
CA MET A 1 0.84 7.82 -11.78
C MET A 1 0.62 6.67 -10.79
N GLN A 2 -0.62 6.43 -10.35
CA GLN A 2 -0.95 5.52 -9.22
C GLN A 2 -1.92 4.40 -9.63
N ILE A 3 -1.90 3.99 -10.90
CA ILE A 3 -2.96 3.17 -11.52
C ILE A 3 -3.07 1.81 -10.82
N ALA A 4 -1.93 1.21 -10.46
CA ALA A 4 -1.89 -0.04 -9.72
C ALA A 4 -2.66 0.03 -8.39
N LEU A 5 -2.58 1.17 -7.67
CA LEU A 5 -3.29 1.36 -6.41
C LEU A 5 -4.81 1.48 -6.61
N LEU A 6 -5.26 2.11 -7.71
CA LEU A 6 -6.69 2.18 -8.05
C LEU A 6 -7.28 0.82 -8.44
N CYS A 7 -6.49 -0.09 -9.01
CA CYS A 7 -6.97 -1.43 -9.39
C CYS A 7 -7.20 -2.37 -8.19
N VAL A 8 -6.60 -2.10 -7.04
CA VAL A 8 -6.61 -2.98 -5.85
C VAL A 8 -7.38 -2.40 -4.67
N GLN A 9 -8.27 -1.44 -4.96
CA GLN A 9 -9.17 -0.83 -3.98
C GLN A 9 -10.03 -1.88 -3.29
N GLU A 10 -10.26 -1.69 -1.98
CA GLU A 10 -11.09 -2.55 -1.15
C GLU A 10 -12.48 -2.74 -1.76
N ASN A 11 -13.17 -1.62 -2.02
CA ASN A 11 -14.49 -1.61 -2.60
C ASN A 11 -14.43 -1.74 -4.13
N ALA A 12 -15.16 -2.71 -4.69
CA ALA A 12 -15.11 -3.02 -6.11
C ALA A 12 -15.56 -1.87 -7.02
N LYS A 13 -16.47 -1.01 -6.52
CA LYS A 13 -16.97 0.16 -7.26
C LYS A 13 -15.94 1.27 -7.41
N ASP A 14 -14.88 1.25 -6.60
CA ASP A 14 -13.80 2.24 -6.64
C ASP A 14 -12.66 1.81 -7.59
N ARG A 15 -12.75 0.62 -8.19
CA ARG A 15 -11.79 0.13 -9.18
C ARG A 15 -12.14 0.67 -10.56
N PRO A 16 -11.17 1.19 -11.33
CA PRO A 16 -11.41 1.71 -12.66
C PRO A 16 -11.78 0.58 -13.64
N PHE A 17 -12.58 0.91 -14.65
CA PHE A 17 -12.83 0.02 -15.77
C PHE A 17 -11.58 -0.13 -16.63
N MET A 18 -11.47 -1.26 -17.35
CA MET A 18 -10.30 -1.54 -18.19
C MET A 18 -10.04 -0.47 -19.26
N LEU A 19 -11.11 0.17 -19.77
CA LEU A 19 -11.00 1.30 -20.71
C LEU A 19 -10.37 2.53 -20.06
N GLU A 20 -10.74 2.82 -18.81
CA GLU A 20 -10.16 3.92 -18.04
C GLU A 20 -8.69 3.64 -17.74
N VAL A 21 -8.35 2.40 -17.35
CA VAL A 21 -6.95 1.96 -17.18
C VAL A 21 -6.15 2.16 -18.46
N SER A 22 -6.68 1.75 -19.62
CA SER A 22 -6.02 1.99 -20.91
C SER A 22 -5.87 3.48 -21.21
N SER A 23 -6.83 4.32 -20.84
CA SER A 23 -6.76 5.76 -21.08
C SER A 23 -5.71 6.42 -20.17
N MET A 24 -5.68 6.04 -18.89
CA MET A 24 -4.69 6.51 -17.92
C MET A 24 -3.27 6.10 -18.29
N LEU A 25 -3.07 4.88 -18.80
CA LEU A 25 -1.75 4.41 -19.25
C LEU A 25 -1.26 5.14 -20.51
N LYS A 26 -2.18 5.57 -21.37
CA LYS A 26 -1.85 6.32 -22.60
C LYS A 26 -1.57 7.80 -22.35
N ASN A 27 -2.03 8.34 -21.23
CA ASN A 27 -1.89 9.75 -20.90
C ASN A 27 -1.26 9.91 -19.50
N GLU A 28 0.04 10.15 -19.48
CA GLU A 28 0.83 10.31 -18.25
C GLU A 28 0.40 11.51 -17.39
N ASN A 29 -0.25 12.52 -18.00
CA ASN A 29 -0.76 13.72 -17.34
C ASN A 29 -2.27 13.65 -17.04
N ALA A 30 -2.92 12.50 -17.23
CA ALA A 30 -4.33 12.38 -16.89
C ALA A 30 -4.56 12.67 -15.41
N GLU A 31 -5.53 13.53 -15.09
CA GLU A 31 -5.96 13.68 -13.70
C GLU A 31 -6.54 12.35 -13.21
N MET A 32 -5.92 11.83 -12.15
CA MET A 32 -6.30 10.57 -11.53
C MET A 32 -6.89 10.83 -10.16
N ALA A 33 -7.95 10.10 -9.83
CA ALA A 33 -8.48 10.08 -8.47
C ALA A 33 -7.40 9.59 -7.49
N ILE A 34 -7.45 10.13 -6.27
CA ILE A 34 -6.61 9.66 -5.17
C ILE A 34 -7.10 8.26 -4.77
N PRO A 35 -6.24 7.23 -4.78
CA PRO A 35 -6.63 5.89 -4.36
C PRO A 35 -7.07 5.89 -2.89
N LYS A 36 -8.18 5.21 -2.59
CA LYS A 36 -8.59 4.91 -1.22
C LYS A 36 -7.78 3.70 -0.71
N TRP A 37 -8.21 3.14 0.42
CA TRP A 37 -7.54 2.02 1.07
C TRP A 37 -7.58 0.75 0.19
N PRO A 38 -6.41 0.13 -0.08
CA PRO A 38 -6.35 -1.18 -0.72
C PRO A 38 -6.94 -2.28 0.14
N ALA A 39 -7.49 -3.32 -0.48
CA ALA A 39 -8.10 -4.46 0.23
C ALA A 39 -7.16 -5.19 1.20
N PHE A 40 -5.85 -5.10 0.97
CA PHE A 40 -4.82 -5.81 1.73
C PHE A 40 -4.13 -4.94 2.80
N ALA A 41 -4.44 -3.63 2.83
CA ALA A 41 -3.82 -2.74 3.79
C ALA A 41 -4.51 -2.92 5.15
N SER A 42 -3.75 -3.29 6.18
CA SER A 42 -4.27 -3.40 7.54
C SER A 42 -4.85 -2.07 7.96
N ARG A 43 -6.17 -2.04 8.20
CA ARG A 43 -6.87 -0.88 8.75
C ARG A 43 -6.40 -0.72 10.19
N ASN A 44 -5.35 0.06 10.42
CA ASN A 44 -5.11 0.60 11.74
C ASN A 44 -6.30 1.51 12.03
N GLU A 45 -7.12 1.13 12.99
CA GLU A 45 -8.39 1.78 13.38
C GLU A 45 -8.23 3.23 13.89
N TYR A 46 -7.06 3.82 13.72
CA TYR A 46 -6.62 5.09 14.31
C TYR A 46 -6.72 6.31 13.39
N HIS A 47 -7.09 6.16 12.12
CA HIS A 47 -7.02 7.25 11.15
C HIS A 47 -8.38 7.84 10.74
N ASP A 48 -9.23 8.11 11.72
CA ASP A 48 -10.40 9.01 11.57
C ASP A 48 -10.29 10.28 12.42
N GLN A 49 -9.10 10.57 12.97
CA GLN A 49 -8.84 11.84 13.66
C GLN A 49 -7.59 12.48 13.06
N GLY A 50 -7.65 13.82 12.89
CA GLY A 50 -6.73 14.65 12.12
C GLY A 50 -5.26 14.67 12.57
N PRO A 51 -4.47 15.66 12.12
CA PRO A 51 -3.02 15.60 12.20
C PRO A 51 -2.53 15.91 13.62
N GLU A 52 -2.51 14.91 14.49
CA GLU A 52 -1.69 14.95 15.70
C GLU A 52 -0.45 14.09 15.50
N ALA A 53 0.66 14.79 15.27
CA ALA A 53 1.99 14.24 15.36
C ALA A 53 2.20 13.66 16.76
N THR A 54 2.11 12.33 16.88
CA THR A 54 2.75 11.61 17.97
C THR A 54 3.91 10.84 17.37
N SER A 55 5.13 11.29 17.69
CA SER A 55 6.37 10.59 17.40
C SER A 55 6.23 9.15 17.90
N ARG A 56 6.05 8.20 16.98
CA ARG A 56 6.15 6.78 17.31
C ARG A 56 7.61 6.52 17.67
N PRO A 57 7.92 5.84 18.78
CA PRO A 57 9.28 5.36 18.96
C PRO A 57 9.57 4.42 17.80
N ASP A 58 10.67 4.65 17.09
CA ASP A 58 11.17 3.75 16.06
C ASP A 58 11.39 2.38 16.72
N THR A 59 10.41 1.49 16.60
CA THR A 59 10.57 0.10 17.01
C THR A 59 11.37 -0.55 15.91
N SER A 60 12.70 -0.52 16.05
CA SER A 60 13.58 -1.35 15.23
C SER A 60 13.20 -2.82 15.47
N SER A 61 12.70 -3.47 14.42
CA SER A 61 12.41 -4.90 14.45
C SER A 61 13.74 -5.65 14.46
N VAL A 62 14.03 -6.35 15.55
CA VAL A 62 15.16 -7.27 15.62
C VAL A 62 14.74 -8.57 14.95
N ASN A 63 15.42 -8.96 13.87
CA ASN A 63 15.21 -10.27 13.27
C ASN A 63 15.96 -11.30 14.11
N ASP A 64 15.24 -12.05 14.94
CA ASP A 64 15.78 -13.21 15.67
C ASP A 64 16.12 -14.34 14.69
N ALA A 65 17.32 -14.29 14.10
CA ALA A 65 17.84 -15.34 13.23
C ALA A 65 18.55 -16.41 14.07
N THR A 66 18.19 -17.68 13.86
CA THR A 66 18.91 -18.82 14.46
C THR A 66 20.10 -19.20 13.58
N ILE A 67 21.31 -19.14 14.13
CA ILE A 67 22.54 -19.54 13.45
C ILE A 67 22.78 -21.04 13.71
N SER A 68 23.03 -21.81 12.66
CA SER A 68 23.40 -23.23 12.75
C SER A 68 24.80 -23.46 12.18
N GLU A 69 25.59 -24.32 12.83
CA GLU A 69 26.95 -24.66 12.43
C GLU A 69 26.95 -25.76 11.36
N VAL A 70 27.79 -25.61 10.34
CA VAL A 70 27.98 -26.61 9.28
C VAL A 70 29.23 -27.44 9.59
N VAL A 71 29.07 -28.76 9.69
CA VAL A 71 30.18 -29.70 9.88
C VAL A 71 30.59 -30.29 8.53
N ALA A 72 31.87 -30.16 8.17
CA ALA A 72 32.43 -30.79 6.98
C ALA A 72 32.50 -32.32 7.17
N ARG A 73 32.18 -33.06 6.10
CA ARG A 73 32.32 -34.52 6.03
C ARG A 73 33.64 -34.92 5.40
#